data_AF-A0A5P9BEE7-F1
#
_entry.id   AF-A0A5P9BEE7-F1
#
_cell.length_a   1.000
_cell.length_b   1.000
_cell.length_c   1.000
_cell.angle_alpha   90.00
_cell.angle_beta   90.00
_cell.angle_gamma   90.00
#
_symmetry.space_group_name_H-M   'P 1'
#
loop_
_entity.id
_entity.type
_entity.pdbx_description
1 polymer ?
#
loop_
_entity_poly.entity_id
_entity_poly.type
_entity_poly.pdbx_seq_one_letter_code
_entity_poly.pdbx_strand_id
1 'polypeptide(L)'
;MKKNPLTIVLGLTASVGLVGCFDDSDSDSSSSASSYSVTAIDGYLRNATVWLDLNRNYVLDNGEPTATSGEGGVAELDVSGIENPSQYPVVVQAIAGQTVDETQGQVTESYVMSAPAGETAITPLSTLVHNTLEQDENLSKEDAIQQVATQLGIDTDDVLGDFLEGDGAPKAAYAAEKIVELGALPEEPEDLQKATEEGSSEAGKFTIVVAGINEEIKAILDTIDDEKTPDQIKDDLSNAADIVIADEDGDGVKDSVDEFLNNPNEWVDADEDGLGDNLEDKYPNDSDNDSYNNDVDLFPNDATKAGDLDNDNIDEIDDPYPNDSDNDGYNNSVDEFPNDNTRSGDDDEDGYDNLDDEYPEDPTRSGDLDNDGIDNNDDQYPNDTDNDGYDNDVDEFPNDNTRAGDDDEDGYDNLDDDYPNDSTRSGDLDNDGVDNLDDNCMNTANADQADSDNDGIGDACETSTALTWDSTNWDDSNWQ
;
A
#
# COMPACT_ATOMS: atom_id res chain seq x y z
N MET A 1 30.73 55.93 -3.16
CA MET A 1 32.17 56.23 -3.38
C MET A 1 32.93 55.00 -2.91
N LYS A 2 33.70 54.23 -3.68
CA LYS A 2 34.26 54.32 -5.04
C LYS A 2 33.90 53.03 -5.81
N LYS A 3 33.80 53.16 -7.13
CA LYS A 3 33.46 52.11 -8.11
C LYS A 3 34.72 51.43 -8.67
N ASN A 4 34.66 50.10 -8.88
CA ASN A 4 35.12 49.24 -10.01
C ASN A 4 36.51 49.46 -10.67
N PRO A 5 37.15 48.45 -11.34
CA PRO A 5 36.47 47.44 -12.17
C PRO A 5 37.04 46.01 -12.30
N LEU A 6 36.09 45.13 -12.65
CA LEU A 6 36.15 43.94 -13.50
C LEU A 6 37.21 44.04 -14.63
N THR A 7 38.00 42.99 -14.86
CA THR A 7 38.75 42.80 -16.11
C THR A 7 38.64 41.35 -16.56
N ILE A 8 37.88 41.15 -17.64
CA ILE A 8 37.81 39.93 -18.45
C ILE A 8 38.97 40.00 -19.47
N VAL A 9 39.75 38.93 -19.60
CA VAL A 9 40.68 38.75 -20.72
C VAL A 9 40.40 37.42 -21.41
N LEU A 10 39.74 37.51 -22.56
CA LEU A 10 39.75 36.50 -23.62
C LEU A 10 41.15 36.45 -24.24
N GLY A 11 41.72 35.26 -24.36
CA GLY A 11 43.03 35.02 -25.00
C GLY A 11 43.01 33.80 -25.93
N LEU A 12 42.39 33.97 -27.11
CA LEU A 12 42.52 33.07 -28.26
C LEU A 12 43.96 33.09 -28.79
N THR A 13 44.67 31.96 -28.75
CA THR A 13 45.79 31.73 -29.68
C THR A 13 45.83 30.27 -30.14
N ALA A 14 45.47 30.08 -31.41
CA ALA A 14 45.77 28.87 -32.15
C ALA A 14 47.25 28.89 -32.58
N SER A 15 47.98 27.80 -32.35
CA SER A 15 49.24 27.54 -33.04
C SER A 15 49.32 26.07 -33.45
N VAL A 16 49.07 25.85 -34.73
CA VAL A 16 49.31 24.62 -35.47
C VAL A 16 50.82 24.43 -35.62
N GLY A 17 51.33 23.30 -35.15
CA GLY A 17 52.69 22.81 -35.40
C GLY A 17 52.63 21.35 -35.81
N LEU A 18 52.45 21.09 -37.10
CA LEU A 18 52.61 19.78 -37.73
C LEU A 18 54.08 19.58 -38.10
N VAL A 19 54.77 18.62 -37.47
CA VAL A 19 55.94 17.91 -38.01
C VAL A 19 55.84 16.45 -37.54
N GLY A 20 55.92 15.51 -38.47
CA GLY A 20 55.60 14.10 -38.26
C GLY A 20 56.77 13.11 -38.34
N CYS A 21 56.35 11.84 -38.35
CA CYS A 21 57.05 10.58 -38.66
C CYS A 21 58.07 10.03 -37.64
N PHE A 22 57.70 8.93 -36.98
CA PHE A 22 58.21 7.54 -37.15
C PHE A 22 57.42 6.64 -36.15
N ASP A 23 56.63 5.68 -36.61
CA ASP A 23 56.98 4.24 -36.79
C ASP A 23 56.74 3.44 -35.50
N ASP A 24 55.62 2.72 -35.39
CA ASP A 24 55.53 1.26 -35.56
C ASP A 24 54.16 0.78 -35.03
N SER A 25 53.74 -0.35 -35.55
CA SER A 25 52.44 -0.99 -35.38
C SER A 25 52.42 -1.78 -34.08
N ASP A 26 51.47 -1.52 -33.19
CA ASP A 26 50.83 -2.56 -32.39
C ASP A 26 49.44 -2.07 -31.98
N SER A 27 48.43 -2.73 -32.55
CA SER A 27 47.04 -2.62 -32.15
C SER A 27 46.84 -3.44 -30.89
N ASP A 28 47.24 -2.91 -29.73
CA ASP A 28 46.71 -3.37 -28.45
C ASP A 28 45.45 -2.56 -28.16
N SER A 29 44.30 -3.22 -28.28
CA SER A 29 43.08 -2.78 -27.62
C SER A 29 43.26 -2.95 -26.11
N SER A 30 44.07 -2.07 -25.52
CA SER A 30 44.05 -1.81 -24.08
C SER A 30 42.69 -1.16 -23.80
N SER A 31 41.71 -1.96 -23.37
CA SER A 31 40.62 -1.43 -22.56
C SER A 31 41.27 -0.66 -21.42
N SER A 32 41.24 0.67 -21.48
CA SER A 32 41.73 1.52 -20.40
C SER A 32 40.95 1.11 -19.14
N ALA A 33 41.60 0.39 -18.23
CA ALA A 33 41.00 0.10 -16.95
C ALA A 33 40.81 1.46 -16.25
N SER A 34 39.56 1.82 -16.00
CA SER A 34 39.23 3.01 -15.22
C SER A 34 39.14 2.56 -13.77
N SER A 35 40.03 3.04 -12.90
CA SER A 35 39.94 2.80 -11.46
C SER A 35 39.29 3.99 -10.75
N TYR A 36 38.54 3.70 -9.70
CA TYR A 36 37.96 4.68 -8.78
C TYR A 36 38.52 4.41 -7.39
N SER A 37 39.34 5.35 -6.90
CA SER A 37 40.03 5.24 -5.61
C SER A 37 39.17 5.85 -4.51
N VAL A 38 38.99 5.09 -3.43
CA VAL A 38 38.25 5.48 -2.23
C VAL A 38 39.03 5.07 -0.98
N THR A 39 38.69 5.63 0.17
CA THR A 39 39.37 5.37 1.44
C THR A 39 38.36 5.06 2.54
N ALA A 40 38.54 3.92 3.21
CA ALA A 40 37.77 3.53 4.39
C ALA A 40 38.47 4.03 5.69
N ILE A 41 37.79 4.86 6.48
CA ILE A 41 38.39 5.61 7.60
C ILE A 41 37.51 5.53 8.85
N ASP A 42 38.00 4.80 9.85
CA ASP A 42 37.62 4.88 11.27
C ASP A 42 38.92 5.20 12.04
N GLY A 43 39.91 4.32 11.87
CA GLY A 43 41.34 4.55 12.07
C GLY A 43 42.16 3.98 10.89
N TYR A 44 41.74 4.28 9.66
CA TYR A 44 42.10 3.59 8.40
C TYR A 44 41.87 2.08 8.47
N LEU A 45 40.90 1.60 7.69
CA LEU A 45 40.49 0.20 7.71
C LEU A 45 41.21 -0.60 6.64
N ARG A 46 41.99 -1.60 7.03
CA ARG A 46 42.63 -2.55 6.12
C ARG A 46 41.88 -3.89 6.12
N ASN A 47 41.80 -4.52 4.95
CA ASN A 47 41.03 -5.75 4.71
C ASN A 47 39.50 -5.60 4.85
N ALA A 48 38.97 -4.38 4.78
CA ALA A 48 37.53 -4.16 4.67
C ALA A 48 37.07 -4.41 3.23
N THR A 49 35.83 -4.87 3.06
CA THR A 49 35.20 -5.00 1.75
C THR A 49 34.62 -3.65 1.36
N VAL A 50 34.90 -3.18 0.15
CA VAL A 50 34.45 -1.88 -0.35
C VAL A 50 33.78 -2.07 -1.70
N TRP A 51 32.64 -1.43 -1.94
CA TRP A 51 31.97 -1.48 -3.23
C TRP A 51 31.27 -0.19 -3.60
N LEU A 52 31.08 -0.01 -4.90
CA LEU A 52 30.28 1.06 -5.46
C LEU A 52 28.84 0.57 -5.59
N ASP A 53 27.93 1.18 -4.83
CA ASP A 53 26.53 0.78 -4.77
C ASP A 53 25.75 1.42 -5.93
N LEU A 54 25.41 0.60 -6.93
CA LEU A 54 24.85 1.05 -8.20
C LEU A 54 23.33 1.19 -8.16
N ASN A 55 22.66 0.39 -7.33
CA ASN A 55 21.21 0.37 -7.20
C ASN A 55 20.70 1.04 -5.92
N ARG A 56 21.60 1.53 -5.07
CA ARG A 56 21.33 2.27 -3.83
C ARG A 56 20.62 1.43 -2.77
N ASN A 57 20.91 0.14 -2.72
CA ASN A 57 20.33 -0.76 -1.72
C ASN A 57 21.32 -1.09 -0.59
N TYR A 58 22.51 -0.47 -0.56
CA TYR A 58 23.59 -0.75 0.38
C TYR A 58 24.20 -2.15 0.32
N VAL A 59 23.59 -3.12 -0.36
CA VAL A 59 23.98 -4.54 -0.36
C VAL A 59 24.88 -4.82 -1.55
N LEU A 60 25.97 -5.57 -1.32
CA LEU A 60 26.89 -5.94 -2.41
C LEU A 60 26.22 -6.90 -3.40
N ASP A 61 25.92 -6.40 -4.60
CA ASP A 61 25.23 -7.13 -5.65
C ASP A 61 26.17 -7.68 -6.75
N ASN A 62 25.70 -8.72 -7.45
CA ASN A 62 26.45 -9.28 -8.56
C ASN A 62 26.52 -8.31 -9.75
N GLY A 63 27.71 -7.74 -9.96
CA GLY A 63 27.97 -6.78 -11.04
C GLY A 63 28.46 -5.43 -10.52
N GLU A 64 28.43 -5.22 -9.21
CA GLU A 64 28.98 -4.01 -8.59
C GLU A 64 30.51 -4.06 -8.49
N PRO A 65 31.20 -2.94 -8.82
CA PRO A 65 32.62 -2.81 -8.56
C PRO A 65 32.93 -3.02 -7.09
N THR A 66 33.83 -3.96 -6.79
CA THR A 66 34.24 -4.25 -5.42
C THR A 66 35.76 -4.41 -5.32
N ALA A 67 36.31 -4.06 -4.16
CA ALA A 67 37.71 -4.23 -3.81
C ALA A 67 37.86 -4.45 -2.30
N THR A 68 39.05 -4.92 -1.90
CA THR A 68 39.43 -5.00 -0.50
C THR A 68 40.38 -3.86 -0.17
N SER A 69 40.13 -3.14 0.92
CA SER A 69 40.96 -2.01 1.35
C SER A 69 42.38 -2.44 1.78
N GLY A 70 43.36 -1.61 1.42
CA GLY A 70 44.77 -1.79 1.71
C GLY A 70 45.28 -1.02 2.92
N GLU A 71 46.60 -0.82 2.98
CA GLU A 71 47.25 0.06 3.97
C GLU A 71 46.75 1.50 3.81
N GLY A 72 46.48 2.18 4.92
CA GLY A 72 45.88 3.52 4.91
C GLY A 72 44.44 3.56 4.39
N GLY A 73 43.72 2.43 4.39
CA GLY A 73 42.29 2.39 4.08
C GLY A 73 41.93 2.41 2.59
N VAL A 74 42.91 2.50 1.69
CA VAL A 74 42.67 2.75 0.26
C VAL A 74 42.14 1.49 -0.45
N ALA A 75 41.06 1.63 -1.20
CA ALA A 75 40.51 0.62 -2.10
C ALA A 75 40.38 1.17 -3.53
N GLU A 76 40.79 0.36 -4.51
CA GLU A 76 40.75 0.70 -5.94
C GLU A 76 39.68 -0.13 -6.64
N LEU A 77 38.54 0.48 -6.94
CA LEU A 77 37.40 -0.16 -7.59
C LEU A 77 37.58 -0.16 -9.11
N ASP A 78 37.41 -1.32 -9.75
CA ASP A 78 37.40 -1.42 -11.21
C ASP A 78 36.04 -0.96 -11.74
N VAL A 79 35.99 0.28 -12.21
CA VAL A 79 34.78 0.91 -12.76
C VAL A 79 34.78 0.92 -14.29
N SER A 80 35.51 -0.04 -14.89
CA SER A 80 35.55 -0.21 -16.34
C SER A 80 34.16 -0.50 -16.89
N GLY A 81 33.59 0.45 -17.64
CA GLY A 81 32.25 0.33 -18.21
C GLY A 81 31.18 1.10 -17.45
N ILE A 82 31.53 1.80 -16.37
CA ILE A 82 30.63 2.69 -15.64
C ILE A 82 30.92 4.12 -16.05
N GLU A 83 29.90 4.81 -16.57
CA GLU A 83 29.99 6.24 -16.83
C GLU A 83 29.78 7.00 -15.51
N ASN A 84 30.72 7.89 -15.17
CA ASN A 84 30.66 8.76 -13.99
C ASN A 84 30.45 8.02 -12.65
N PRO A 85 31.43 7.22 -12.17
CA PRO A 85 31.30 6.44 -10.95
C PRO A 85 31.01 7.27 -9.70
N SER A 86 31.39 8.55 -9.67
CA SER A 86 31.14 9.45 -8.52
C SER A 86 29.68 9.85 -8.33
N GLN A 87 28.73 9.39 -9.17
CA GLN A 87 27.29 9.62 -8.96
C GLN A 87 26.64 8.56 -8.06
N TYR A 88 27.40 7.53 -7.70
CA TYR A 88 26.94 6.40 -6.90
C TYR A 88 27.53 6.48 -5.49
N PRO A 89 26.77 6.08 -4.45
CA PRO A 89 27.30 5.89 -3.11
C PRO A 89 28.38 4.81 -3.06
N VAL A 90 29.17 4.84 -2.00
CA VAL A 90 30.19 3.81 -1.71
C VAL A 90 29.92 3.24 -0.34
N VAL A 91 29.99 1.91 -0.23
CA VAL A 91 29.76 1.19 1.01
C VAL A 91 31.03 0.43 1.40
N VAL A 92 31.28 0.36 2.70
CA VAL A 92 32.40 -0.33 3.33
C VAL A 92 31.84 -1.25 4.41
N GLN A 93 32.20 -2.52 4.36
CA GLN A 93 31.96 -3.47 5.45
C GLN A 93 33.28 -3.81 6.15
N ALA A 94 33.36 -3.45 7.42
CA ALA A 94 34.39 -3.93 8.33
C ALA A 94 33.94 -5.29 8.89
N ILE A 95 34.77 -6.33 8.72
CA ILE A 95 34.41 -7.69 9.08
C ILE A 95 35.18 -8.11 10.33
N ALA A 96 34.44 -8.52 11.37
CA ALA A 96 34.99 -9.03 12.62
C ALA A 96 36.07 -10.10 12.38
N GLY A 97 37.23 -9.91 13.01
CA GLY A 97 38.36 -10.82 12.92
C GLY A 97 39.11 -10.82 11.57
N GLN A 98 38.69 -10.02 10.57
CA GLN A 98 39.38 -9.90 9.28
C GLN A 98 39.91 -8.48 9.05
N THR A 99 39.06 -7.48 9.28
CA THR A 99 39.41 -6.08 9.16
C THR A 99 40.32 -5.64 10.30
N VAL A 100 41.28 -4.79 9.98
CA VAL A 100 42.20 -4.18 10.94
C VAL A 100 42.05 -2.68 10.84
N ASP A 101 41.60 -2.07 11.94
CA ASP A 101 41.75 -0.66 12.20
C ASP A 101 43.23 -0.36 12.54
N GLU A 102 43.87 0.56 11.81
CA GLU A 102 45.30 0.84 12.02
C GLU A 102 45.59 1.59 13.33
N THR A 103 44.56 2.16 13.98
CA THR A 103 44.67 2.86 15.27
C THR A 103 44.31 1.96 16.46
N GLN A 104 43.23 1.17 16.35
CA GLN A 104 42.67 0.37 17.44
C GLN A 104 43.05 -1.12 17.37
N GLY A 105 43.43 -1.61 16.19
CA GLY A 105 43.83 -3.00 15.96
C GLY A 105 42.76 -3.83 15.25
N GLN A 106 42.64 -5.10 15.62
CA GLN A 106 41.72 -6.01 14.93
C GLN A 106 40.27 -5.68 15.30
N VAL A 107 39.42 -5.47 14.30
CA VAL A 107 37.99 -5.25 14.47
C VAL A 107 37.36 -6.49 15.12
N THR A 108 36.62 -6.30 16.22
CA THR A 108 36.02 -7.39 17.01
C THR A 108 34.57 -7.65 16.68
N GLU A 109 33.82 -6.61 16.32
CA GLU A 109 32.42 -6.66 15.87
C GLU A 109 32.34 -6.07 14.46
N SER A 110 31.54 -6.67 13.57
CA SER A 110 31.40 -6.16 12.21
C SER A 110 30.60 -4.87 12.20
N TYR A 111 30.82 -4.01 11.21
CA TYR A 111 29.98 -2.83 11.00
C TYR A 111 30.05 -2.37 9.54
N VAL A 112 29.01 -1.66 9.12
CA VAL A 112 28.87 -1.11 7.77
C VAL A 112 28.90 0.41 7.83
N MET A 113 29.65 1.00 6.93
CA MET A 113 29.73 2.43 6.69
C MET A 113 29.37 2.74 5.24
N SER A 114 28.85 3.93 5.01
CA SER A 114 28.56 4.41 3.68
C SER A 114 28.94 5.88 3.52
N ALA A 115 29.04 6.33 2.27
CA ALA A 115 29.21 7.73 1.95
C ALA A 115 28.31 8.11 0.77
N PRO A 116 27.72 9.31 0.82
CA PRO A 116 26.83 9.76 -0.25
C PRO A 116 27.61 9.96 -1.55
N ALA A 117 26.90 9.95 -2.67
CA ALA A 117 27.49 10.14 -3.99
C ALA A 117 28.44 11.36 -4.04
N GLY A 118 29.60 11.13 -4.65
CA GLY A 118 30.65 12.13 -4.84
C GLY A 118 31.70 12.18 -3.73
N GLU A 119 31.46 11.52 -2.59
CA GLU A 119 32.47 11.35 -1.54
C GLU A 119 33.38 10.16 -1.81
N THR A 120 34.66 10.32 -1.45
CA THR A 120 35.68 9.27 -1.59
C THR A 120 36.26 8.82 -0.26
N ALA A 121 35.94 9.52 0.83
CA ALA A 121 36.26 9.13 2.20
C ALA A 121 34.99 8.55 2.84
N ILE A 122 35.03 7.26 3.15
CA ILE A 122 33.93 6.53 3.77
C ILE A 122 34.26 6.36 5.24
N THR A 123 33.46 7.00 6.08
CA THR A 123 33.70 7.15 7.52
C THR A 123 32.41 6.94 8.31
N PRO A 124 32.47 6.75 9.64
CA PRO A 124 31.27 6.72 10.47
C PRO A 124 30.44 8.00 10.31
N LEU A 125 31.10 9.16 10.19
CA LEU A 125 30.44 10.46 10.00
C LEU A 125 29.80 10.61 8.62
N SER A 126 30.46 10.14 7.55
CA SER A 126 29.84 10.14 6.22
C SER A 126 28.63 9.23 6.15
N THR A 127 28.60 8.17 6.97
CA THR A 127 27.47 7.23 7.08
C THR A 127 26.26 7.93 7.67
N LEU A 128 26.46 8.71 8.75
CA LEU A 128 25.39 9.53 9.32
C LEU A 128 24.85 10.54 8.30
N VAL A 129 25.73 11.24 7.58
CA VAL A 129 25.30 12.19 6.54
C VAL A 129 24.53 11.49 5.42
N HIS A 130 24.97 10.30 5.00
CA HIS A 130 24.29 9.54 3.95
C HIS A 130 22.90 9.11 4.39
N ASN A 131 22.77 8.54 5.59
CA ASN A 131 21.48 8.14 6.14
C ASN A 131 20.53 9.35 6.31
N THR A 132 21.02 10.48 6.82
CA THR A 132 20.23 11.72 6.92
C THR A 132 19.74 12.23 5.56
N LEU A 133 20.47 11.97 4.46
CA LEU A 133 20.04 12.33 3.11
C LEU A 133 18.98 11.38 2.54
N GLU A 134 19.06 10.09 2.85
CA GLU A 134 18.06 9.13 2.39
C GLU A 134 16.73 9.26 3.17
N GLN A 135 16.76 9.76 4.40
CA GLN A 135 15.56 10.01 5.21
C GLN A 135 14.74 11.24 4.79
N ASP A 136 15.32 12.17 4.03
CA ASP A 136 14.61 13.36 3.53
C ASP A 136 15.08 13.71 2.11
N GLU A 137 14.28 13.32 1.12
CA GLU A 137 14.57 13.58 -0.30
C GLU A 137 14.72 15.08 -0.65
N ASN A 138 14.19 15.98 0.19
CA ASN A 138 14.26 17.42 -0.02
C ASN A 138 15.47 18.07 0.68
N LEU A 139 16.20 17.32 1.49
CA LEU A 139 17.33 17.82 2.25
C LEU A 139 18.56 18.02 1.36
N SER A 140 19.21 19.18 1.51
CA SER A 140 20.48 19.42 0.82
C SER A 140 21.63 18.72 1.54
N LYS A 141 22.68 18.34 0.79
CA LYS A 141 23.91 17.78 1.37
C LYS A 141 24.54 18.71 2.40
N GLU A 142 24.54 20.02 2.15
CA GLU A 142 25.04 21.01 3.10
C GLU A 142 24.20 21.05 4.39
N ASP A 143 22.87 20.92 4.30
CA ASP A 143 22.01 20.88 5.48
C ASP A 143 22.19 19.56 6.26
N ALA A 144 22.34 18.42 5.59
CA ALA A 144 22.65 17.14 6.23
C ALA A 144 23.99 17.19 7.00
N ILE A 145 25.04 17.77 6.39
CA ILE A 145 26.33 18.02 7.05
C ILE A 145 26.14 18.90 8.29
N GLN A 146 25.34 19.97 8.18
CA GLN A 146 25.07 20.86 9.30
C GLN A 146 24.32 20.16 10.43
N GLN A 147 23.36 19.27 10.12
CA GLN A 147 22.64 18.49 11.12
C GLN A 147 23.60 17.57 11.89
N VAL A 148 24.40 16.75 11.19
CA VAL A 148 25.37 15.84 11.81
C VAL A 148 26.40 16.61 12.65
N ALA A 149 26.94 17.72 12.13
CA ALA A 149 27.86 18.58 12.87
C ALA A 149 27.25 19.11 14.17
N THR A 150 25.97 19.52 14.12
CA THR A 150 25.25 20.07 15.28
C THR A 150 24.96 19.00 16.33
N GLN A 151 24.53 17.81 15.90
CA GLN A 151 24.25 16.67 16.77
C GLN A 151 25.50 16.22 17.55
N LEU A 152 26.67 16.29 16.92
CA LEU A 152 27.94 15.88 17.53
C LEU A 152 28.71 17.03 18.21
N GLY A 153 28.40 18.28 17.90
CA GLY A 153 29.17 19.43 18.38
C GLY A 153 30.57 19.53 17.76
N ILE A 154 30.68 19.22 16.47
CA ILE A 154 31.92 19.31 15.67
C ILE A 154 31.80 20.40 14.59
N ASP A 155 32.93 20.77 13.95
CA ASP A 155 32.92 21.71 12.84
C ASP A 155 32.33 21.06 11.58
N THR A 156 31.55 21.82 10.80
CA THR A 156 30.96 21.35 9.54
C THR A 156 32.01 20.95 8.51
N ASP A 157 33.18 21.60 8.54
CA ASP A 157 34.28 21.30 7.62
C ASP A 157 34.94 19.94 7.93
N ASP A 158 34.69 19.39 9.12
CA ASP A 158 35.31 18.15 9.61
C ASP A 158 34.39 16.91 9.53
N VAL A 159 33.13 17.07 9.07
CA VAL A 159 32.14 15.97 9.01
C VAL A 159 32.45 14.99 7.88
N LEU A 160 32.81 15.50 6.69
CA LEU A 160 33.16 14.70 5.52
C LEU A 160 34.64 14.84 5.19
N GLY A 161 35.21 13.81 4.58
CA GLY A 161 36.62 13.77 4.21
C GLY A 161 37.47 12.95 5.19
N ASP A 162 38.78 13.17 5.13
CA ASP A 162 39.76 12.47 5.97
C ASP A 162 40.11 13.32 7.20
N PHE A 163 39.49 13.01 8.34
CA PHE A 163 39.74 13.68 9.62
C PHE A 163 41.04 13.26 10.31
N LEU A 164 41.78 12.28 9.76
CA LEU A 164 43.06 11.80 10.30
C LEU A 164 44.29 12.49 9.65
N GLU A 165 44.14 13.11 8.48
CA GLU A 165 45.25 13.76 7.76
C GLU A 165 45.64 15.14 8.34
N GLY A 166 46.94 15.47 8.34
CA GLY A 166 47.47 16.80 8.69
C GLY A 166 47.43 17.13 10.19
N ASP A 167 47.00 18.36 10.54
CA ASP A 167 46.68 18.77 11.91
C ASP A 167 45.26 18.25 12.29
N GLY A 168 44.93 17.02 11.88
CA GLY A 168 43.58 16.45 11.72
C GLY A 168 42.61 16.71 12.88
N ALA A 169 41.32 16.73 12.58
CA ALA A 169 40.22 17.16 13.44
C ALA A 169 39.99 16.17 14.61
N PRO A 170 40.54 16.42 15.81
CA PRO A 170 40.55 15.39 16.85
C PRO A 170 39.16 15.11 17.41
N LYS A 171 38.27 16.10 17.37
CA LYS A 171 36.87 15.94 17.79
C LYS A 171 36.09 15.05 16.82
N ALA A 172 36.28 15.25 15.51
CA ALA A 172 35.67 14.40 14.48
C ALA A 172 36.21 12.97 14.55
N ALA A 173 37.53 12.80 14.71
CA ALA A 173 38.14 11.48 14.90
C ALA A 173 37.59 10.76 16.14
N TYR A 174 37.47 11.46 17.27
CA TYR A 174 36.88 10.90 18.49
C TYR A 174 35.40 10.55 18.32
N ALA A 175 34.62 11.41 17.65
CA ALA A 175 33.21 11.13 17.37
C ALA A 175 33.06 9.89 16.50
N ALA A 176 33.83 9.79 15.41
CA ALA A 176 33.83 8.64 14.51
C ALA A 176 34.16 7.34 15.27
N GLU A 177 35.23 7.36 16.08
CA GLU A 177 35.64 6.22 16.91
C GLU A 177 34.52 5.78 17.87
N LYS A 178 33.88 6.75 18.56
CA LYS A 178 32.82 6.44 19.54
C LYS A 178 31.51 5.99 18.91
N ILE A 179 31.17 6.46 17.72
CA ILE A 179 30.01 5.97 16.96
C ILE A 179 30.15 4.46 16.70
N VAL A 180 31.35 4.00 16.32
CA VAL A 180 31.62 2.57 16.10
C VAL A 180 31.71 1.80 17.42
N GLU A 181 32.48 2.30 18.39
CA GLU A 181 32.70 1.61 19.68
C GLU A 181 31.41 1.40 20.47
N LEU A 182 30.45 2.32 20.36
CA LEU A 182 29.16 2.26 21.04
C LEU A 182 28.09 1.51 20.25
N GLY A 183 28.44 0.92 19.09
CA GLY A 183 27.52 0.09 18.30
C GLY A 183 26.43 0.88 17.59
N ALA A 184 26.68 2.14 17.23
CA ALA A 184 25.68 2.97 16.55
C ALA A 184 25.46 2.56 15.09
N LEU A 185 26.44 1.88 14.47
CA LEU A 185 26.37 1.47 13.08
C LEU A 185 25.88 0.02 12.94
N PRO A 186 25.10 -0.30 11.88
CA PRO A 186 24.63 -1.67 11.66
C PRO A 186 25.78 -2.64 11.33
N GLU A 187 25.64 -3.90 11.74
CA GLU A 187 26.66 -4.94 11.51
C GLU A 187 26.68 -5.45 10.07
N GLU A 188 25.50 -5.50 9.44
CA GLU A 188 25.29 -6.07 8.11
C GLU A 188 24.66 -5.05 7.13
N PRO A 189 24.95 -5.15 5.81
CA PRO A 189 24.44 -4.20 4.82
C PRO A 189 22.93 -4.15 4.72
N GLU A 190 22.25 -5.28 4.92
CA GLU A 190 20.80 -5.38 4.91
C GLU A 190 20.15 -4.56 6.04
N ASP A 191 20.81 -4.46 7.20
CA ASP A 191 20.33 -3.65 8.32
C ASP A 191 20.50 -2.16 8.02
N LEU A 192 21.57 -1.77 7.32
CA LEU A 192 21.76 -0.39 6.86
C LEU A 192 20.74 0.00 5.77
N GLN A 193 20.39 -0.94 4.88
CA GLN A 193 19.32 -0.75 3.91
C GLN A 193 18.00 -0.44 4.63
N LYS A 194 17.58 -1.32 5.55
CA LYS A 194 16.36 -1.14 6.33
C LYS A 194 16.38 0.13 7.18
N ALA A 195 17.55 0.55 7.66
CA ALA A 195 17.71 1.79 8.41
C ALA A 195 17.42 3.07 7.60
N THR A 196 17.29 2.94 6.28
CA THR A 196 16.95 4.02 5.33
C THR A 196 15.59 3.84 4.66
N GLU A 197 14.87 2.74 4.95
CA GLU A 197 13.54 2.49 4.40
C GLU A 197 12.48 3.20 5.25
N GLU A 198 11.74 4.15 4.65
CA GLU A 198 10.66 4.88 5.31
C GLU A 198 9.59 3.90 5.85
N GLY A 199 9.16 4.08 7.10
CA GLY A 199 8.19 3.20 7.77
C GLY A 199 8.77 1.87 8.29
N SER A 200 10.07 1.62 8.15
CA SER A 200 10.75 0.47 8.75
C SER A 200 11.03 0.71 10.24
N SER A 201 10.70 -0.25 11.10
CA SER A 201 11.04 -0.19 12.53
C SER A 201 12.56 -0.09 12.75
N GLU A 202 13.37 -0.68 11.88
CA GLU A 202 14.82 -0.55 11.90
C GLU A 202 15.32 0.86 11.51
N ALA A 203 14.59 1.61 10.66
CA ALA A 203 14.91 3.02 10.37
C ALA A 203 14.67 3.92 11.59
N GLY A 204 13.56 3.70 12.29
CA GLY A 204 13.29 4.34 13.58
C GLY A 204 14.39 4.00 14.59
N LYS A 205 14.74 2.72 14.72
CA LYS A 205 15.76 2.25 15.66
C LYS A 205 17.13 2.87 15.42
N PHE A 206 17.63 2.84 14.18
CA PHE A 206 18.94 3.40 13.84
C PHE A 206 19.00 4.90 14.18
N THR A 207 17.96 5.64 13.82
CA THR A 207 17.86 7.09 14.08
C THR A 207 17.96 7.40 15.57
N ILE A 208 17.25 6.64 16.40
CA ILE A 208 17.18 6.85 17.84
C ILE A 208 18.49 6.45 18.53
N VAL A 209 19.06 5.29 18.15
CA VAL A 209 20.36 4.84 18.65
C VAL A 209 21.45 5.87 18.34
N VAL A 210 21.52 6.33 17.09
CA VAL A 210 22.47 7.36 16.66
C VAL A 210 22.25 8.68 17.40
N ALA A 211 21.00 9.16 17.49
CA ALA A 211 20.69 10.41 18.20
C ALA A 211 21.12 10.33 19.68
N GLY A 212 20.85 9.19 20.31
CA GLY A 212 21.21 8.94 21.69
C GLY A 212 22.72 8.91 21.92
N ILE A 213 23.46 8.20 21.08
CA ILE A 213 24.93 8.12 21.16
C ILE A 213 25.56 9.48 20.84
N ASN A 214 25.06 10.19 19.83
CA ASN A 214 25.55 11.52 19.45
C ASN A 214 25.41 12.53 20.60
N GLU A 215 24.32 12.47 21.37
CA GLU A 215 24.12 13.33 22.54
C GLU A 215 25.22 13.15 23.60
N GLU A 216 25.59 11.89 23.90
CA GLU A 216 26.64 11.57 24.88
C GLU A 216 28.03 11.97 24.38
N ILE A 217 28.31 11.71 23.10
CA ILE A 217 29.56 12.16 22.45
C ILE A 217 29.65 13.69 22.52
N LYS A 218 28.59 14.39 22.12
CA LYS A 218 28.52 15.86 22.17
C LYS A 218 28.70 16.39 23.58
N ALA A 219 28.11 15.75 24.59
CA ALA A 219 28.27 16.15 25.98
C ALA A 219 29.75 16.13 26.42
N ILE A 220 30.55 15.17 25.93
CA ILE A 220 32.00 15.15 26.14
C ILE A 220 32.70 16.23 25.32
N LEU A 221 32.40 16.31 24.02
CA LEU A 221 33.06 17.25 23.10
C LEU A 221 32.86 18.72 23.49
N ASP A 222 31.70 19.07 24.04
CA ASP A 222 31.37 20.40 24.57
C ASP A 222 32.22 20.79 25.79
N THR A 223 32.82 19.82 26.50
CA THR A 223 33.74 20.12 27.61
C THR A 223 35.14 20.51 27.15
N ILE A 224 35.45 20.28 25.87
CA ILE A 224 36.78 20.48 25.30
C ILE A 224 36.89 21.85 24.65
N ASP A 225 37.89 22.62 25.08
CA ASP A 225 38.18 23.98 24.62
C ASP A 225 38.78 23.98 23.21
N ASP A 226 38.08 24.59 22.25
CA ASP A 226 38.48 24.71 20.85
C ASP A 226 39.71 25.60 20.62
N GLU A 227 40.11 26.44 21.60
CA GLU A 227 41.32 27.26 21.48
C GLU A 227 42.62 26.45 21.68
N LYS A 228 42.52 25.17 22.07
CA LYS A 228 43.67 24.28 22.29
C LYS A 228 44.28 23.77 20.98
N THR A 229 45.54 23.37 21.06
CA THR A 229 46.21 22.70 19.92
C THR A 229 45.65 21.29 19.71
N PRO A 230 45.70 20.74 18.47
CA PRO A 230 45.20 19.39 18.20
C PRO A 230 45.75 18.32 19.14
N ASP A 231 47.04 18.36 19.48
CA ASP A 231 47.65 17.41 20.42
C ASP A 231 47.09 17.53 21.85
N GLN A 232 46.74 18.73 22.29
CA GLN A 232 46.13 18.95 23.61
C GLN A 232 44.69 18.46 23.63
N ILE A 233 43.94 18.69 22.55
CA ILE A 233 42.58 18.17 22.39
C ILE A 233 42.61 16.64 22.44
N LYS A 234 43.54 15.99 21.71
CA LYS A 234 43.74 14.54 21.77
C LYS A 234 44.04 14.04 23.19
N ASP A 235 44.92 14.74 23.91
CA ASP A 235 45.24 14.39 25.31
C ASP A 235 44.01 14.52 26.21
N ASP A 236 43.25 15.61 26.11
CA ASP A 236 42.03 15.78 26.90
C ASP A 236 40.98 14.70 26.59
N LEU A 237 40.74 14.40 25.31
CA LEU A 237 39.80 13.37 24.86
C LEU A 237 40.21 11.97 25.32
N SER A 238 41.51 11.64 25.25
CA SER A 238 42.03 10.35 25.76
C SER A 238 41.89 10.18 27.28
N ASN A 239 41.70 11.28 28.00
CA ASN A 239 41.47 11.31 29.45
C ASN A 239 40.01 11.61 29.81
N ALA A 240 39.11 11.71 28.82
CA ALA A 240 37.69 11.87 29.06
C ALA A 240 37.14 10.63 29.78
N ALA A 241 36.02 10.79 30.48
CA ALA A 241 35.34 9.65 31.08
C ALA A 241 34.76 8.75 29.98
N ASP A 242 34.79 7.44 30.22
CA ASP A 242 34.13 6.49 29.33
C ASP A 242 32.62 6.81 29.26
N ILE A 243 32.06 6.71 28.05
CA ILE A 243 30.61 6.80 27.85
C ILE A 243 30.01 5.49 28.33
N VAL A 244 28.99 5.58 29.20
CA VAL A 244 28.22 4.43 29.67
C VAL A 244 26.79 4.62 29.21
N ILE A 245 26.37 3.77 28.29
CA ILE A 245 25.00 3.72 27.80
C ILE A 245 24.22 2.78 28.73
N ALA A 246 23.15 3.29 29.33
CA ALA A 246 22.19 2.48 30.08
C ALA A 246 21.11 1.99 29.10
N ASP A 247 20.79 0.70 29.20
CA ASP A 247 19.83 -0.04 28.38
C ASP A 247 19.21 -1.10 29.31
N GLU A 248 18.01 -0.83 29.84
CA GLU A 248 17.36 -1.58 30.90
C GLU A 248 16.80 -2.93 30.42
N ASP A 249 16.27 -3.00 29.19
CA ASP A 249 15.65 -4.20 28.65
C ASP A 249 16.51 -4.96 27.61
N GLY A 250 17.62 -4.35 27.17
CA GLY A 250 18.66 -4.99 26.37
C GLY A 250 18.32 -5.05 24.89
N ASP A 251 17.51 -4.13 24.39
CA ASP A 251 17.13 -4.07 22.97
C ASP A 251 18.13 -3.31 22.10
N GLY A 252 19.11 -2.62 22.71
CA GLY A 252 20.14 -1.82 22.04
C GLY A 252 19.81 -0.34 21.89
N VAL A 253 18.65 0.12 22.36
CA VAL A 253 18.29 1.54 22.49
C VAL A 253 18.59 2.00 23.92
N LYS A 254 19.09 3.23 24.08
CA LYS A 254 19.46 3.73 25.42
C LYS A 254 18.24 4.23 26.20
N ASP A 255 18.24 4.01 27.51
CA ASP A 255 17.16 4.42 28.44
C ASP A 255 16.70 5.89 28.30
N SER A 256 17.57 6.80 27.87
CA SER A 256 17.21 8.23 27.78
C SER A 256 16.49 8.63 26.49
N VAL A 257 16.46 7.76 25.48
CA VAL A 257 15.71 7.95 24.22
C VAL A 257 14.80 6.77 23.88
N ASP A 258 14.77 5.74 24.73
CA ASP A 258 13.83 4.63 24.67
C ASP A 258 12.54 5.01 25.42
N GLU A 259 11.43 5.05 24.68
CA GLU A 259 10.11 5.36 25.24
C GLU A 259 9.51 4.19 26.03
N PHE A 260 10.02 2.98 25.82
CA PHE A 260 9.50 1.72 26.37
C PHE A 260 10.56 0.90 27.12
N LEU A 261 11.27 1.52 28.07
CA LEU A 261 12.32 1.00 28.98
C LEU A 261 12.26 -0.45 29.50
N ASN A 262 11.11 -1.13 29.44
CA ASN A 262 10.93 -2.48 29.94
C ASN A 262 10.41 -3.46 28.87
N ASN A 263 10.27 -3.03 27.62
CA ASN A 263 9.76 -3.83 26.53
C ASN A 263 10.78 -3.89 25.39
N PRO A 264 11.59 -4.96 25.31
CA PRO A 264 12.70 -5.03 24.36
C PRO A 264 12.29 -5.23 22.90
N ASN A 265 11.00 -5.09 22.59
CA ASN A 265 10.48 -5.12 21.23
C ASN A 265 9.84 -3.78 20.84
N GLU A 266 9.84 -2.78 21.72
CA GLU A 266 9.29 -1.45 21.46
C GLU A 266 10.28 -0.39 21.95
N TRP A 267 10.42 0.71 21.21
CA TRP A 267 11.37 1.78 21.54
C TRP A 267 10.96 3.18 21.02
N VAL A 268 9.95 3.25 20.13
CA VAL A 268 9.40 4.50 19.55
C VAL A 268 7.89 4.51 19.69
N ASP A 269 7.34 5.68 19.97
CA ASP A 269 5.92 6.02 19.99
C ASP A 269 5.76 7.33 19.20
N ALA A 270 5.78 7.25 17.87
CA ALA A 270 5.94 8.44 17.02
C ALA A 270 4.76 9.41 17.12
N ASP A 271 3.56 8.90 17.43
CA ASP A 271 2.33 9.68 17.59
C ASP A 271 1.92 9.91 19.06
N GLU A 272 2.74 9.47 20.02
CA GLU A 272 2.54 9.60 21.46
C GLU A 272 1.20 8.98 21.96
N ASP A 273 0.71 7.93 21.30
CA ASP A 273 -0.56 7.26 21.64
C ASP A 273 -0.40 6.23 22.78
N GLY A 274 0.86 5.85 23.09
CA GLY A 274 1.25 4.91 24.13
C GLY A 274 1.38 3.45 23.66
N LEU A 275 1.22 3.18 22.37
CA LEU A 275 1.57 1.94 21.69
C LEU A 275 2.93 2.13 21.00
N GLY A 276 3.71 1.05 20.92
CA GLY A 276 4.99 1.10 20.26
C GLY A 276 4.84 0.86 18.75
N ASP A 277 5.56 1.66 17.96
CA ASP A 277 5.50 1.65 16.49
C ASP A 277 5.92 0.32 15.85
N ASN A 278 6.63 -0.56 16.57
CA ASN A 278 7.34 -1.68 15.95
C ASN A 278 6.47 -2.93 15.79
N LEU A 279 5.68 -3.29 16.81
CA LEU A 279 4.85 -4.49 16.78
C LEU A 279 3.41 -4.26 17.25
N GLU A 280 3.17 -3.25 18.08
CA GLU A 280 1.87 -3.05 18.75
C GLU A 280 0.96 -2.06 18.03
N ASP A 281 1.49 -1.15 17.22
CA ASP A 281 0.69 -0.13 16.55
C ASP A 281 0.30 -0.47 15.09
N LYS A 282 -1.00 -0.33 14.80
CA LYS A 282 -1.56 -0.43 13.45
C LYS A 282 -1.35 0.87 12.65
N TYR A 283 -1.21 2.00 13.35
CA TYR A 283 -1.12 3.33 12.78
C TYR A 283 0.12 4.12 13.28
N PRO A 284 1.35 3.59 13.08
CA PRO A 284 2.60 4.04 13.70
C PRO A 284 3.08 5.45 13.32
N ASN A 285 2.31 6.21 12.55
CA ASN A 285 2.66 7.59 12.23
C ASN A 285 1.42 8.50 12.15
N ASP A 286 0.39 8.23 12.93
CA ASP A 286 -0.87 8.98 12.99
C ASP A 286 -0.75 10.22 13.91
N SER A 287 -0.33 11.36 13.35
CA SER A 287 0.00 12.54 14.16
C SER A 287 -1.16 13.21 14.91
N ASP A 288 -2.41 12.86 14.62
CA ASP A 288 -3.56 13.40 15.33
C ASP A 288 -4.46 12.36 16.01
N ASN A 289 -4.04 11.10 15.95
CA ASN A 289 -4.60 9.92 16.60
C ASN A 289 -6.07 9.65 16.18
N ASP A 290 -6.36 9.77 14.88
CA ASP A 290 -7.69 9.50 14.30
C ASP A 290 -7.84 8.09 13.70
N SER A 291 -6.83 7.24 13.89
CA SER A 291 -6.69 5.89 13.35
C SER A 291 -6.41 5.83 11.85
N TYR A 292 -5.80 6.87 11.28
CA TYR A 292 -5.27 6.88 9.93
C TYR A 292 -3.84 7.41 9.92
N ASN A 293 -2.94 6.66 9.28
CA ASN A 293 -1.55 7.07 9.15
C ASN A 293 -1.42 8.35 8.31
N ASN A 294 -0.43 9.18 8.62
CA ASN A 294 -0.16 10.43 7.92
C ASN A 294 0.04 10.29 6.39
N ASP A 295 0.43 9.10 5.90
CA ASP A 295 0.65 8.84 4.48
C ASP A 295 -0.65 8.55 3.70
N VAL A 296 -1.70 8.12 4.40
CA VAL A 296 -3.05 7.89 3.86
C VAL A 296 -4.02 9.02 4.21
N ASP A 297 -3.84 9.66 5.35
CA ASP A 297 -4.67 10.75 5.82
C ASP A 297 -4.45 12.03 4.97
N LEU A 298 -5.55 12.53 4.38
CA LEU A 298 -5.55 13.79 3.62
C LEU A 298 -5.51 15.04 4.51
N PHE A 299 -5.74 14.88 5.81
CA PHE A 299 -5.68 15.89 6.86
C PHE A 299 -4.89 15.45 8.11
N PRO A 300 -3.56 15.17 8.01
CA PRO A 300 -2.68 14.62 9.08
C PRO A 300 -2.55 15.38 10.42
N ASN A 301 -3.36 16.42 10.65
CA ASN A 301 -3.34 17.28 11.82
C ASN A 301 -4.77 17.72 12.25
N ASP A 302 -5.82 17.14 11.65
CA ASP A 302 -7.21 17.37 11.98
C ASP A 302 -7.94 16.02 12.19
N ALA A 303 -7.85 15.51 13.42
CA ALA A 303 -8.46 14.25 13.88
C ALA A 303 -9.99 14.13 13.77
N THR A 304 -10.64 15.07 13.08
CA THR A 304 -12.06 15.01 12.74
C THR A 304 -12.32 14.62 11.30
N LYS A 305 -11.26 14.44 10.49
CA LYS A 305 -11.35 14.06 9.07
C LYS A 305 -10.09 13.33 8.62
N ALA A 306 -10.26 12.20 7.94
CA ALA A 306 -9.13 11.50 7.32
C ALA A 306 -9.08 11.64 5.78
N GLY A 307 -10.17 12.13 5.16
CA GLY A 307 -10.31 12.18 3.70
C GLY A 307 -11.41 11.28 3.20
N ASP A 308 -11.39 10.99 1.90
CA ASP A 308 -12.41 10.22 1.17
C ASP A 308 -11.63 9.43 0.10
N LEU A 309 -11.10 8.25 0.45
CA LEU A 309 -10.13 7.54 -0.42
C LEU A 309 -10.84 6.90 -1.61
N ASP A 310 -12.06 6.40 -1.43
CA ASP A 310 -12.84 5.72 -2.46
C ASP A 310 -13.83 6.63 -3.22
N ASN A 311 -13.94 7.91 -2.83
CA ASN A 311 -14.71 8.96 -3.51
C ASN A 311 -16.23 8.75 -3.45
N ASP A 312 -16.72 8.07 -2.43
CA ASP A 312 -18.15 7.87 -2.17
C ASP A 312 -18.82 9.13 -1.54
N ASN A 313 -18.03 10.15 -1.18
CA ASN A 313 -18.38 11.39 -0.50
C ASN A 313 -18.70 11.25 1.00
N ILE A 314 -18.27 10.17 1.63
CA ILE A 314 -18.22 9.95 3.07
C ILE A 314 -16.76 10.15 3.49
N ASP A 315 -16.56 10.69 4.69
CA ASP A 315 -15.21 10.84 5.23
C ASP A 315 -14.82 9.51 5.88
N GLU A 316 -13.59 9.04 5.70
CA GLU A 316 -13.10 7.74 6.21
C GLU A 316 -13.35 7.52 7.71
N ILE A 317 -13.42 8.58 8.53
CA ILE A 317 -13.74 8.46 9.96
C ILE A 317 -15.21 8.07 10.18
N ASP A 318 -16.09 8.54 9.31
CA ASP A 318 -17.53 8.31 9.36
C ASP A 318 -17.98 7.16 8.42
N ASP A 319 -17.07 6.59 7.64
CA ASP A 319 -17.34 5.59 6.62
C ASP A 319 -17.44 4.16 7.19
N PRO A 320 -18.63 3.51 7.12
CA PRO A 320 -18.77 2.12 7.53
C PRO A 320 -18.14 1.10 6.57
N TYR A 321 -17.92 1.46 5.30
CA TYR A 321 -17.40 0.59 4.25
C TYR A 321 -16.16 1.22 3.57
N PRO A 322 -15.06 1.39 4.31
CA PRO A 322 -13.86 1.98 3.75
C PRO A 322 -13.34 1.12 2.59
N ASN A 323 -13.14 1.76 1.42
CA ASN A 323 -12.82 1.15 0.13
C ASN A 323 -14.00 0.54 -0.63
N ASP A 324 -15.22 1.04 -0.43
CA ASP A 324 -16.44 0.69 -1.17
C ASP A 324 -17.06 1.99 -1.74
N SER A 325 -16.78 2.23 -3.03
CA SER A 325 -17.14 3.49 -3.69
C SER A 325 -18.66 3.65 -3.90
N ASP A 326 -19.47 2.60 -3.81
CA ASP A 326 -20.90 2.66 -4.06
C ASP A 326 -21.79 2.22 -2.89
N ASN A 327 -21.17 1.77 -1.81
CA ASN A 327 -21.76 1.44 -0.51
C ASN A 327 -22.78 0.29 -0.57
N ASP A 328 -22.55 -0.71 -1.42
CA ASP A 328 -23.35 -1.93 -1.43
C ASP A 328 -22.90 -2.99 -0.42
N GLY A 329 -21.76 -2.77 0.23
CA GLY A 329 -21.18 -3.64 1.26
C GLY A 329 -20.08 -4.56 0.74
N TYR A 330 -19.71 -4.46 -0.54
CA TYR A 330 -18.59 -5.18 -1.14
C TYR A 330 -17.44 -4.22 -1.45
N ASN A 331 -16.25 -4.50 -0.91
CA ASN A 331 -15.09 -3.65 -1.17
C ASN A 331 -14.75 -3.63 -2.68
N ASN A 332 -14.35 -2.46 -3.19
CA ASN A 332 -13.93 -2.20 -4.57
C ASN A 332 -12.95 -3.21 -5.18
N SER A 333 -12.17 -3.91 -4.35
CA SER A 333 -11.18 -4.90 -4.81
C SER A 333 -11.77 -6.26 -5.15
N VAL A 334 -12.92 -6.59 -4.57
CA VAL A 334 -13.64 -7.86 -4.77
C VAL A 334 -14.93 -7.66 -5.56
N ASP A 335 -15.49 -6.46 -5.53
CA ASP A 335 -16.65 -6.07 -6.32
C ASP A 335 -16.32 -6.02 -7.84
N GLU A 336 -17.08 -6.76 -8.65
CA GLU A 336 -16.99 -6.73 -10.12
C GLU A 336 -17.55 -5.41 -10.71
N PHE A 337 -18.42 -4.74 -9.97
CA PHE A 337 -19.06 -3.47 -10.30
C PHE A 337 -18.88 -2.37 -9.23
N PRO A 338 -17.65 -1.90 -8.91
CA PRO A 338 -17.33 -0.97 -7.81
C PRO A 338 -17.96 0.43 -7.82
N ASN A 339 -18.87 0.72 -8.73
CA ASN A 339 -19.53 2.03 -8.86
C ASN A 339 -21.04 1.88 -9.17
N ASP A 340 -21.59 0.67 -9.03
CA ASP A 340 -22.96 0.32 -9.29
C ASP A 340 -23.52 -0.54 -8.15
N ASN A 341 -24.01 0.14 -7.12
CA ASN A 341 -24.56 -0.45 -5.90
C ASN A 341 -25.79 -1.35 -6.04
N THR A 342 -26.16 -1.69 -7.26
CA THR A 342 -27.24 -2.64 -7.55
C THR A 342 -26.71 -4.04 -7.85
N ARG A 343 -25.39 -4.21 -7.97
CA ARG A 343 -24.74 -5.48 -8.34
C ARG A 343 -23.32 -5.50 -7.81
N SER A 344 -22.85 -6.62 -7.27
CA SER A 344 -21.45 -6.74 -6.84
C SER A 344 -20.66 -7.87 -7.52
N GLY A 345 -21.32 -8.80 -8.19
CA GLY A 345 -20.66 -9.97 -8.81
C GLY A 345 -21.43 -11.26 -8.56
N ASP A 346 -20.81 -12.38 -8.93
CA ASP A 346 -21.32 -13.75 -8.75
C ASP A 346 -20.10 -14.63 -8.43
N ASP A 347 -19.76 -14.71 -7.15
CA ASP A 347 -18.48 -15.25 -6.66
C ASP A 347 -18.37 -16.76 -6.84
N ASP A 348 -19.49 -17.48 -6.82
CA ASP A 348 -19.55 -18.92 -6.91
C ASP A 348 -20.08 -19.48 -8.24
N GLU A 349 -20.48 -18.59 -9.15
CA GLU A 349 -20.97 -18.85 -10.50
C GLU A 349 -22.29 -19.65 -10.55
N ASP A 350 -23.15 -19.50 -9.54
CA ASP A 350 -24.47 -20.15 -9.51
C ASP A 350 -25.55 -19.37 -10.28
N GLY A 351 -25.27 -18.11 -10.61
CA GLY A 351 -26.10 -17.24 -11.44
C GLY A 351 -26.89 -16.18 -10.67
N TYR A 352 -26.77 -16.12 -9.35
CA TYR A 352 -27.32 -15.06 -8.52
C TYR A 352 -26.23 -14.03 -8.16
N ASP A 353 -26.62 -12.75 -8.10
CA ASP A 353 -25.68 -11.69 -7.72
C ASP A 353 -25.40 -11.79 -6.22
N ASN A 354 -24.18 -11.51 -5.76
CA ASN A 354 -23.82 -11.65 -4.34
C ASN A 354 -24.69 -10.75 -3.41
N LEU A 355 -25.34 -9.70 -3.93
CA LEU A 355 -26.31 -8.91 -3.16
C LEU A 355 -27.66 -9.60 -2.94
N ASP A 356 -28.04 -10.50 -3.85
CA ASP A 356 -29.31 -11.23 -3.86
C ASP A 356 -29.16 -12.69 -3.38
N ASP A 357 -27.92 -13.19 -3.28
CA ASP A 357 -27.60 -14.53 -2.81
C ASP A 357 -27.37 -14.59 -1.27
N GLU A 358 -28.10 -15.48 -0.59
CA GLU A 358 -27.91 -15.72 0.86
C GLU A 358 -26.62 -16.52 1.16
N TYR A 359 -26.05 -17.23 0.18
CA TYR A 359 -24.81 -18.02 0.30
C TYR A 359 -23.79 -17.74 -0.83
N PRO A 360 -23.24 -16.52 -0.95
CA PRO A 360 -22.37 -16.08 -2.08
C PRO A 360 -21.06 -16.87 -2.33
N GLU A 361 -20.76 -17.88 -1.52
CA GLU A 361 -19.57 -18.73 -1.67
C GLU A 361 -19.93 -20.23 -1.85
N ASP A 362 -21.22 -20.59 -1.87
CA ASP A 362 -21.71 -21.97 -1.95
C ASP A 362 -22.60 -22.17 -3.19
N PRO A 363 -22.04 -22.65 -4.32
CA PRO A 363 -22.75 -22.69 -5.61
C PRO A 363 -23.82 -23.79 -5.69
N THR A 364 -24.18 -24.36 -4.55
CA THR A 364 -25.25 -25.34 -4.40
C THR A 364 -26.48 -24.75 -3.74
N ARG A 365 -26.43 -23.50 -3.28
CA ARG A 365 -27.47 -22.85 -2.51
C ARG A 365 -27.47 -21.35 -2.76
N SER A 366 -28.60 -20.79 -3.15
CA SER A 366 -28.72 -19.36 -3.46
C SER A 366 -29.66 -18.61 -2.50
N GLY A 367 -30.27 -19.33 -1.54
CA GLY A 367 -31.34 -18.80 -0.69
C GLY A 367 -32.74 -19.24 -1.14
N ASP A 368 -33.76 -18.59 -0.59
CA ASP A 368 -35.19 -18.90 -0.77
C ASP A 368 -35.96 -17.57 -0.80
N LEU A 369 -36.01 -16.94 -1.97
CA LEU A 369 -36.42 -15.54 -2.15
C LEU A 369 -37.92 -15.34 -1.86
N ASP A 370 -38.76 -16.29 -2.25
CA ASP A 370 -40.20 -16.25 -2.04
C ASP A 370 -40.67 -16.96 -0.75
N ASN A 371 -39.79 -17.72 -0.09
CA ASN A 371 -40.03 -18.45 1.15
C ASN A 371 -40.95 -19.68 1.01
N ASP A 372 -40.95 -20.35 -0.16
CA ASP A 372 -41.68 -21.60 -0.37
C ASP A 372 -40.98 -22.84 0.23
N GLY A 373 -39.71 -22.70 0.58
CA GLY A 373 -38.85 -23.74 1.17
C GLY A 373 -38.06 -24.57 0.15
N ILE A 374 -38.02 -24.15 -1.11
CA ILE A 374 -37.14 -24.62 -2.19
C ILE A 374 -36.02 -23.60 -2.32
N ASP A 375 -34.81 -24.08 -2.61
CA ASP A 375 -33.66 -23.19 -2.82
C ASP A 375 -33.72 -22.62 -4.24
N ASN A 376 -33.40 -21.33 -4.46
CA ASN A 376 -33.62 -20.69 -5.78
C ASN A 376 -32.94 -21.45 -6.93
N ASN A 377 -31.80 -22.10 -6.68
CA ASN A 377 -31.08 -22.94 -7.65
C ASN A 377 -31.87 -24.18 -8.12
N ASP A 378 -32.74 -24.71 -7.24
CA ASP A 378 -33.61 -25.86 -7.52
C ASP A 378 -35.05 -25.43 -7.88
N ASP A 379 -35.37 -24.14 -7.74
CA ASP A 379 -36.70 -23.60 -7.97
C ASP A 379 -36.92 -23.27 -9.46
N GLN A 380 -38.06 -23.69 -9.98
CA GLN A 380 -38.49 -23.32 -11.33
C GLN A 380 -39.01 -21.88 -11.38
N TYR A 381 -39.56 -21.38 -10.27
CA TYR A 381 -40.16 -20.06 -10.13
C TYR A 381 -39.60 -19.37 -8.88
N PRO A 382 -38.27 -19.11 -8.83
CA PRO A 382 -37.57 -18.62 -7.64
C PRO A 382 -38.02 -17.23 -7.18
N ASN A 383 -38.91 -16.59 -7.91
CA ASN A 383 -39.41 -15.26 -7.60
C ASN A 383 -40.94 -15.23 -7.73
N ASP A 384 -41.64 -16.19 -7.13
CA ASP A 384 -43.10 -16.29 -7.08
C ASP A 384 -43.62 -16.02 -5.65
N THR A 385 -43.90 -14.75 -5.35
CA THR A 385 -44.22 -14.31 -3.96
C THR A 385 -45.46 -14.97 -3.36
N ASP A 386 -46.41 -15.41 -4.19
CA ASP A 386 -47.70 -15.92 -3.72
C ASP A 386 -47.95 -17.42 -4.04
N ASN A 387 -47.00 -18.03 -4.74
CA ASN A 387 -46.83 -19.45 -4.98
C ASN A 387 -47.96 -20.02 -5.85
N ASP A 388 -48.39 -19.28 -6.87
CA ASP A 388 -49.39 -19.71 -7.85
C ASP A 388 -48.82 -20.40 -9.09
N GLY A 389 -47.49 -20.38 -9.24
CA GLY A 389 -46.73 -21.00 -10.32
C GLY A 389 -46.30 -20.04 -11.43
N TYR A 390 -46.42 -18.73 -11.21
CA TYR A 390 -45.97 -17.69 -12.13
C TYR A 390 -44.98 -16.75 -11.42
N ASP A 391 -43.80 -16.55 -12.03
CA ASP A 391 -42.83 -15.59 -11.49
C ASP A 391 -43.42 -14.16 -11.49
N ASN A 392 -43.03 -13.38 -10.49
CA ASN A 392 -43.47 -12.00 -10.26
C ASN A 392 -43.33 -11.06 -11.48
N ASP A 393 -42.44 -11.36 -12.42
CA ASP A 393 -42.17 -10.53 -13.61
C ASP A 393 -43.12 -10.83 -14.79
N VAL A 394 -43.77 -11.99 -14.78
CA VAL A 394 -44.78 -12.40 -15.77
C VAL A 394 -46.19 -12.44 -15.21
N ASP A 395 -46.37 -12.48 -13.89
CA ASP A 395 -47.67 -12.41 -13.23
C ASP A 395 -48.23 -10.97 -13.19
N GLU A 396 -49.47 -10.78 -13.67
CA GLU A 396 -50.18 -9.50 -13.56
C GLU A 396 -50.60 -9.18 -12.11
N PHE A 397 -50.72 -10.20 -11.25
CA PHE A 397 -51.10 -10.10 -9.84
C PHE A 397 -50.13 -10.80 -8.86
N PRO A 398 -48.84 -10.38 -8.76
CA PRO A 398 -47.75 -11.05 -8.00
C PRO A 398 -47.90 -11.23 -6.48
N ASN A 399 -49.07 -10.95 -5.92
CA ASN A 399 -49.37 -11.07 -4.49
C ASN A 399 -50.79 -11.62 -4.24
N ASP A 400 -51.46 -12.12 -5.28
CA ASP A 400 -52.80 -12.71 -5.26
C ASP A 400 -52.83 -14.04 -6.02
N ASN A 401 -52.47 -15.11 -5.31
CA ASN A 401 -52.41 -16.49 -5.80
C ASN A 401 -53.71 -17.13 -6.32
N THR A 402 -54.75 -16.32 -6.49
CA THR A 402 -56.00 -16.74 -7.11
C THR A 402 -56.09 -16.29 -8.57
N ARG A 403 -55.12 -15.52 -9.08
CA ARG A 403 -55.14 -14.91 -10.40
C ARG A 403 -53.71 -14.68 -10.91
N ALA A 404 -53.39 -15.11 -12.13
CA ALA A 404 -52.06 -14.88 -12.72
C ALA A 404 -52.06 -13.91 -13.93
N GLY A 405 -53.24 -13.58 -14.49
CA GLY A 405 -53.36 -12.81 -15.74
C GLY A 405 -54.21 -13.53 -16.80
N ASP A 406 -54.27 -12.98 -18.02
CA ASP A 406 -54.97 -13.55 -19.19
C ASP A 406 -54.12 -13.24 -20.43
N ASP A 407 -53.16 -14.13 -20.70
CA ASP A 407 -52.07 -13.91 -21.66
C ASP A 407 -52.55 -13.81 -23.12
N ASP A 408 -53.65 -14.49 -23.46
CA ASP A 408 -54.18 -14.56 -24.82
C ASP A 408 -55.50 -13.79 -25.04
N GLU A 409 -56.00 -13.15 -23.98
CA GLU A 409 -57.18 -12.30 -23.94
C GLU A 409 -58.49 -13.03 -24.31
N ASP A 410 -58.60 -14.32 -24.01
CA ASP A 410 -59.80 -15.12 -24.27
C ASP A 410 -60.87 -15.01 -23.16
N GLY A 411 -60.50 -14.42 -22.03
CA GLY A 411 -61.36 -14.16 -20.88
C GLY A 411 -61.27 -15.18 -19.75
N TYR A 412 -60.39 -16.17 -19.85
CA TYR A 412 -60.04 -17.07 -18.76
C TYR A 412 -58.69 -16.65 -18.14
N ASP A 413 -58.60 -16.78 -16.81
CA ASP A 413 -57.34 -16.51 -16.12
C ASP A 413 -56.35 -17.64 -16.43
N ASN A 414 -55.06 -17.33 -16.53
CA ASN A 414 -53.99 -18.29 -16.83
C ASN A 414 -54.00 -19.49 -15.86
N LEU A 415 -54.48 -19.35 -14.61
CA LEU A 415 -54.63 -20.45 -13.66
C LEU A 415 -55.82 -21.39 -13.96
N ASP A 416 -56.83 -20.89 -14.67
CA ASP A 416 -58.07 -21.59 -15.02
C ASP A 416 -58.08 -22.04 -16.50
N ASP A 417 -57.01 -21.76 -17.26
CA ASP A 417 -56.87 -22.07 -18.69
C ASP A 417 -55.82 -23.18 -18.93
N ASP A 418 -56.23 -24.29 -19.55
CA ASP A 418 -55.33 -25.38 -19.96
C ASP A 418 -54.38 -25.01 -21.12
N TYR A 419 -54.68 -23.91 -21.83
CA TYR A 419 -54.00 -23.40 -23.00
C TYR A 419 -53.79 -21.87 -22.96
N PRO A 420 -53.08 -21.34 -21.95
CA PRO A 420 -52.96 -19.90 -21.63
C PRO A 420 -52.22 -19.05 -22.69
N ASN A 421 -51.98 -19.59 -23.89
CA ASN A 421 -51.31 -18.90 -24.99
C ASN A 421 -52.03 -19.16 -26.34
N ASP A 422 -53.22 -19.75 -26.33
CA ASP A 422 -54.03 -20.09 -27.51
C ASP A 422 -55.50 -19.73 -27.29
N SER A 423 -55.85 -18.48 -27.60
CA SER A 423 -57.21 -17.92 -27.48
C SER A 423 -58.31 -18.56 -28.33
N THR A 424 -58.03 -19.72 -28.94
CA THR A 424 -59.01 -20.54 -29.64
C THR A 424 -59.49 -21.75 -28.82
N ARG A 425 -58.99 -21.94 -27.59
CA ARG A 425 -59.30 -23.04 -26.69
C ARG A 425 -58.96 -22.63 -25.26
N SER A 426 -59.77 -23.00 -24.26
CA SER A 426 -59.38 -22.83 -22.86
C SER A 426 -59.48 -24.09 -21.99
N GLY A 427 -59.74 -25.24 -22.61
CA GLY A 427 -59.84 -26.52 -21.91
C GLY A 427 -61.26 -27.07 -21.87
N ASP A 428 -61.47 -28.13 -21.09
CA ASP A 428 -62.75 -28.85 -20.98
C ASP A 428 -62.99 -29.20 -19.51
N LEU A 429 -63.56 -28.23 -18.77
CA LEU A 429 -63.64 -28.27 -17.31
C LEU A 429 -64.49 -29.44 -16.80
N ASP A 430 -65.57 -29.79 -17.51
CA ASP A 430 -66.49 -30.85 -17.11
C ASP A 430 -66.28 -32.20 -17.83
N ASN A 431 -65.31 -32.25 -18.74
CA ASN A 431 -64.85 -33.42 -19.49
C ASN A 431 -65.94 -34.04 -20.40
N ASP A 432 -66.76 -33.21 -21.03
CA ASP A 432 -67.80 -33.66 -21.96
C ASP A 432 -67.37 -33.65 -23.44
N GLY A 433 -66.21 -33.06 -23.73
CA GLY A 433 -65.61 -32.94 -25.05
C GLY A 433 -65.91 -31.64 -25.80
N VAL A 434 -66.55 -30.66 -25.15
CA VAL A 434 -66.72 -29.28 -25.63
C VAL A 434 -65.74 -28.37 -24.91
N ASP A 435 -65.14 -27.45 -25.64
CA ASP A 435 -64.19 -26.49 -25.06
C ASP A 435 -64.93 -25.41 -24.26
N ASN A 436 -64.37 -24.96 -23.15
CA ASN A 436 -64.95 -23.96 -22.24
C ASN A 436 -65.39 -22.68 -22.98
N LEU A 437 -64.69 -22.24 -24.03
CA LEU A 437 -65.07 -21.08 -24.85
C LEU A 437 -66.38 -21.30 -25.64
N ASP A 438 -66.69 -22.55 -25.96
CA ASP A 438 -67.84 -22.97 -26.77
C ASP A 438 -68.94 -23.67 -25.93
N ASP A 439 -68.72 -23.88 -24.62
CA ASP A 439 -69.60 -24.65 -23.74
C ASP A 439 -70.67 -23.78 -23.04
N ASN A 440 -71.93 -23.98 -23.43
CA ASN A 440 -73.08 -23.30 -22.82
C ASN A 440 -73.42 -23.80 -21.41
N CYS A 441 -72.70 -24.79 -20.90
CA CYS A 441 -72.83 -25.37 -19.57
C CYS A 441 -71.49 -25.79 -18.96
N MET A 442 -70.46 -24.95 -19.04
CA MET A 442 -69.08 -25.07 -18.52
C MET A 442 -68.80 -26.01 -17.31
N ASN A 443 -69.75 -26.20 -16.38
CA ASN A 443 -69.58 -27.03 -15.18
C ASN A 443 -70.48 -28.29 -15.17
N THR A 444 -71.21 -28.59 -16.25
CA THR A 444 -72.25 -29.62 -16.31
C THR A 444 -72.31 -30.28 -17.68
N ALA A 445 -71.63 -31.42 -17.78
CA ALA A 445 -71.44 -32.17 -19.00
C ALA A 445 -72.72 -32.36 -19.84
N ASN A 446 -72.70 -31.80 -21.04
CA ASN A 446 -73.77 -31.81 -22.04
C ASN A 446 -73.21 -31.69 -23.48
N ALA A 447 -72.45 -32.69 -23.92
CA ALA A 447 -71.79 -32.72 -25.23
C ALA A 447 -72.68 -32.47 -26.47
N ASP A 448 -74.01 -32.46 -26.33
CA ASP A 448 -74.95 -32.08 -27.39
C ASP A 448 -75.29 -30.57 -27.44
N GLN A 449 -74.83 -29.79 -26.47
CA GLN A 449 -74.94 -28.33 -26.36
C GLN A 449 -76.37 -27.84 -26.61
N ALA A 450 -77.35 -28.61 -26.11
CA ALA A 450 -78.76 -28.31 -26.30
C ALA A 450 -79.11 -27.01 -25.54
N ASP A 451 -79.61 -26.02 -26.28
CA ASP A 451 -80.16 -24.77 -25.77
C ASP A 451 -81.49 -24.53 -26.49
N SER A 452 -82.59 -24.90 -25.83
CA SER A 452 -83.91 -24.94 -26.45
C SER A 452 -84.51 -23.55 -26.68
N ASP A 453 -84.10 -22.53 -25.93
CA ASP A 453 -84.64 -21.17 -26.03
C ASP A 453 -83.63 -20.12 -26.55
N ASN A 454 -82.39 -20.53 -26.81
CA ASN A 454 -81.28 -19.75 -27.38
C ASN A 454 -80.88 -18.55 -26.53
N ASP A 455 -80.87 -18.70 -25.20
CA ASP A 455 -80.46 -17.65 -24.28
C ASP A 455 -78.95 -17.69 -23.95
N GLY A 456 -78.23 -18.72 -24.42
CA GLY A 456 -76.80 -18.91 -24.21
C GLY A 456 -76.46 -19.79 -23.00
N ILE A 457 -77.46 -20.27 -22.26
CA ILE A 457 -77.30 -21.23 -21.15
C ILE A 457 -77.90 -22.57 -21.61
N GLY A 458 -77.15 -23.66 -21.51
CA GLY A 458 -77.64 -24.96 -21.97
C GLY A 458 -78.74 -25.55 -21.09
N ASP A 459 -79.63 -26.33 -21.71
CA ASP A 459 -80.75 -27.05 -21.08
C ASP A 459 -80.29 -27.92 -19.88
N ALA A 460 -79.02 -28.33 -19.86
CA ALA A 460 -78.44 -29.21 -18.83
C ALA A 460 -78.10 -28.49 -17.52
N CYS A 461 -77.62 -27.25 -17.60
CA CYS A 461 -77.26 -26.40 -16.47
C CYS A 461 -78.33 -25.34 -16.16
N GLU A 462 -79.36 -25.25 -17.00
CA GLU A 462 -80.45 -24.30 -16.79
C GLU A 462 -81.30 -24.66 -15.56
N THR A 463 -81.25 -23.82 -14.52
CA THR A 463 -82.08 -23.98 -13.33
C THR A 463 -83.45 -23.31 -13.51
N SER A 464 -84.18 -23.63 -14.58
CA SER A 464 -85.57 -23.21 -14.89
C SER A 464 -86.19 -22.15 -13.95
N THR A 465 -85.71 -20.91 -14.06
CA THR A 465 -86.45 -19.74 -13.58
C THR A 465 -87.17 -19.14 -14.76
N ALA A 466 -88.38 -19.67 -15.00
CA ALA A 466 -89.33 -19.18 -16.00
C ALA A 466 -89.17 -17.68 -16.27
N LEU A 467 -88.65 -17.33 -17.44
CA LEU A 467 -88.65 -15.97 -17.94
C LEU A 467 -90.11 -15.50 -18.04
N THR A 468 -90.41 -14.44 -17.27
CA THR A 468 -91.62 -13.65 -17.47
C THR A 468 -91.63 -13.13 -18.89
N TRP A 469 -92.68 -13.52 -19.61
CA TRP A 469 -93.04 -13.09 -20.95
C TRP A 469 -92.98 -11.56 -21.16
N ASP A 470 -92.25 -11.19 -22.20
CA ASP A 470 -92.65 -10.32 -23.32
C ASP A 470 -92.95 -8.82 -23.06
N SER A 471 -92.03 -8.02 -23.61
CA SER A 471 -92.26 -6.69 -24.12
C SER A 471 -93.41 -6.61 -25.14
N THR A 472 -94.66 -6.32 -24.72
CA THR A 472 -95.60 -5.40 -25.42
C THR A 472 -97.03 -5.45 -24.86
N ASN A 473 -97.38 -4.54 -23.94
CA ASN A 473 -98.66 -3.82 -24.04
C ASN A 473 -98.66 -2.56 -23.17
N TRP A 474 -98.22 -1.44 -23.76
CA TRP A 474 -98.64 -0.13 -23.28
C TRP A 474 -100.11 0.06 -23.68
N ASP A 475 -101.02 -0.03 -22.70
CA ASP A 475 -102.38 0.51 -22.82
C ASP A 475 -102.58 1.63 -21.79
N ASP A 476 -102.76 2.83 -22.32
CA ASP A 476 -102.87 4.11 -21.62
C ASP A 476 -104.28 4.34 -21.00
N SER A 477 -105.02 3.26 -20.67
CA SER A 477 -106.47 3.32 -20.44
C SER A 477 -107.01 2.74 -19.12
N ASN A 478 -106.21 2.13 -18.25
CA ASN A 478 -106.68 1.57 -16.97
C ASN A 478 -105.52 1.60 -15.96
N TRP A 479 -105.44 2.48 -14.94
CA TRP A 479 -106.07 2.48 -13.60
C TRP A 479 -105.44 3.72 -12.86
N GLN A 480 -106.11 4.68 -12.20
CA GLN A 480 -107.03 4.68 -11.03
C GLN A 480 -106.60 3.87 -9.81
#